data_AF-A0A9J7BXF6-F1
#
_entry.id   AF-A0A9J7BXF6-F1
#
_cell.length_a   1.000
_cell.length_b   1.000
_cell.length_c   1.000
_cell.angle_alpha   90.00
_cell.angle_beta   90.00
_cell.angle_gamma   90.00
#
_symmetry.space_group_name_H-M   'P 1'
#
loop_
_entity.id
_entity.type
_entity.pdbx_description
1 polymer ?
#
loop_
_entity_poly.entity_id
_entity_poly.type
_entity_poly.pdbx_seq_one_letter_code
_entity_poly.pdbx_strand_id
1 'polypeptide(L)'
;MQGQSLSAPTDYRIVPPDLLVFTTVNSKEEQHLKPESSNVFEALITSKEASLLLGIHWKTLERMARAQRVPAAKIGKSWIFRKSTLTQWLDEMLASNVAERNKRRL
;
A
#
# COMPACT_ATOMS: atom_id res chain seq x y z
N MET A 1 37.24 28.32 -15.32
CA MET A 1 37.32 27.65 -14.00
C MET A 1 36.10 28.06 -13.19
N GLN A 2 35.66 27.19 -12.28
CA GLN A 2 34.36 27.16 -11.61
C GLN A 2 34.16 28.28 -10.56
N GLY A 3 32.90 28.48 -10.13
CA GLY A 3 32.52 29.09 -8.84
C GLY A 3 31.24 29.95 -8.92
N GLN A 4 30.03 29.37 -8.75
CA GLN A 4 29.20 29.38 -7.52
C GLN A 4 28.73 30.80 -7.10
N SER A 5 27.46 31.19 -7.34
CA SER A 5 26.23 30.89 -6.57
C SER A 5 26.12 31.67 -5.25
N LEU A 6 25.13 32.58 -5.13
CA LEU A 6 24.10 32.52 -4.08
C LEU A 6 22.94 33.47 -4.37
N SER A 7 21.74 32.92 -4.30
CA SER A 7 20.42 33.54 -4.45
C SER A 7 20.02 34.36 -3.22
N ALA A 8 19.49 35.56 -3.42
CA ALA A 8 18.60 36.21 -2.47
C ALA A 8 17.14 35.86 -2.84
N PRO A 9 16.26 35.55 -1.86
CA PRO A 9 14.88 35.18 -2.13
C PRO A 9 14.05 36.44 -2.39
N THR A 10 13.70 36.69 -3.65
CA THR A 10 12.65 37.66 -3.99
C THR A 10 11.31 37.04 -3.61
N ASP A 11 10.84 37.41 -2.42
CA ASP A 11 9.50 37.13 -1.92
C ASP A 11 8.47 37.72 -2.91
N TYR A 12 7.66 36.84 -3.48
CA TYR A 12 6.72 37.14 -4.54
C TYR A 12 5.37 37.62 -3.98
N ARG A 13 4.76 38.54 -4.74
CA ARG A 13 3.31 38.81 -4.84
C ARG A 13 2.66 39.63 -3.72
N ILE A 14 2.86 40.94 -3.82
CA ILE A 14 1.75 41.88 -3.70
C ILE A 14 0.93 41.79 -5.00
N VAL A 15 -0.32 41.31 -4.92
CA VAL A 15 -1.28 41.31 -6.03
C VAL A 15 -1.91 42.72 -6.17
N PRO A 16 -1.94 43.33 -7.37
CA PRO A 16 -2.56 44.64 -7.57
C PRO A 16 -4.11 44.55 -7.58
N PRO A 17 -4.85 45.59 -7.17
CA PRO A 17 -6.25 45.44 -6.72
C PRO A 17 -7.33 45.43 -7.79
N ASP A 18 -7.04 45.54 -9.10
CA ASP A 18 -8.09 46.04 -9.99
C ASP A 18 -8.04 45.54 -11.45
N LEU A 19 -8.15 44.24 -11.67
CA LEU A 19 -8.57 43.75 -12.98
C LEU A 19 -9.20 42.35 -12.91
N LEU A 20 -10.53 42.35 -12.96
CA LEU A 20 -11.36 41.21 -13.34
C LEU A 20 -10.97 40.72 -14.74
N VAL A 21 -10.21 39.63 -14.81
CA VAL A 21 -10.18 38.76 -15.99
C VAL A 21 -10.37 37.32 -15.55
N PHE A 22 -11.43 36.73 -16.11
CA PHE A 22 -11.93 35.38 -15.89
C PHE A 22 -10.84 34.33 -16.13
N THR A 23 -10.09 33.93 -15.10
CA THR A 23 -9.58 32.56 -15.07
C THR A 23 -10.72 31.70 -14.55
N THR A 24 -11.43 31.11 -15.50
CA THR A 24 -12.36 30.00 -15.31
C THR A 24 -11.80 29.02 -14.27
N VAL A 25 -12.16 29.23 -13.01
CA VAL A 25 -12.08 28.21 -11.99
C VAL A 25 -13.20 27.25 -12.35
N ASN A 26 -12.84 26.26 -13.15
CA ASN A 26 -13.74 25.21 -13.56
C ASN A 26 -14.26 24.54 -12.29
N SER A 27 -15.52 24.87 -12.00
CA SER A 27 -16.34 24.25 -11.00
C SER A 27 -16.59 22.82 -11.43
N LYS A 28 -15.85 21.87 -10.86
CA LYS A 28 -16.38 20.53 -10.57
C LYS A 28 -15.46 19.75 -9.64
N GLU A 29 -16.06 19.33 -8.53
CA GLU A 29 -15.67 18.20 -7.68
C GLU A 29 -14.65 18.44 -6.57
N GLU A 30 -14.93 19.42 -5.70
CA GLU A 30 -14.73 19.22 -4.25
C GLU A 30 -15.98 18.57 -3.64
N GLN A 31 -16.24 17.33 -4.06
CA GLN A 31 -17.19 16.42 -3.42
C GLN A 31 -16.64 15.00 -3.58
N HIS A 32 -15.65 14.62 -2.77
CA HIS A 32 -15.48 13.19 -2.49
C HIS A 32 -15.95 12.93 -1.06
N LEU A 33 -17.27 12.76 -0.96
CA LEU A 33 -17.93 12.07 0.12
C LEU A 33 -17.06 10.88 0.56
N LYS A 34 -16.76 10.80 1.87
CA LYS A 34 -16.49 9.51 2.50
C LYS A 34 -17.60 8.57 2.04
N PRO A 35 -17.29 7.41 1.42
CA PRO A 35 -18.30 6.39 1.25
C PRO A 35 -18.57 5.80 2.64
N GLU A 36 -19.49 6.44 3.35
CA GLU A 36 -20.22 5.86 4.47
C GLU A 36 -20.81 4.53 3.96
N SER A 37 -20.25 3.41 4.44
CA SER A 37 -20.75 2.04 4.26
C SER A 37 -20.74 1.42 2.84
N SER A 38 -19.79 1.76 1.97
CA SER A 38 -19.47 0.83 0.87
C SER A 38 -18.62 -0.30 1.45
N ASN A 39 -19.03 -1.56 1.32
CA ASN A 39 -18.25 -2.73 1.70
C ASN A 39 -16.82 -2.59 1.13
N VAL A 40 -15.87 -2.10 1.94
CA VAL A 40 -14.49 -1.84 1.51
C VAL A 40 -13.83 -3.20 1.45
N PHE A 41 -14.10 -3.93 0.38
CA PHE A 41 -13.37 -5.13 0.07
C PHE A 41 -11.91 -4.72 0.00
N GLU A 42 -11.14 -5.28 0.93
CA GLU A 42 -9.70 -5.08 0.95
C GLU A 42 -9.08 -5.48 -0.38
N ALA A 43 -7.98 -4.82 -0.73
CA ALA A 43 -7.27 -5.09 -1.97
C ALA A 43 -6.81 -6.56 -2.00
N LEU A 44 -7.36 -7.30 -2.97
CA LEU A 44 -6.93 -8.65 -3.31
C LEU A 44 -5.67 -8.57 -4.18
N ILE A 45 -4.68 -9.38 -3.86
CA ILE A 45 -3.39 -9.40 -4.54
C ILE A 45 -3.11 -10.77 -5.15
N THR A 46 -2.37 -10.78 -6.26
CA THR A 46 -1.97 -12.02 -6.95
C THR A 46 -0.78 -12.69 -6.27
N SER A 47 -0.49 -13.96 -6.61
CA SER A 47 0.72 -14.66 -6.16
C SER A 47 1.99 -13.84 -6.36
N LYS A 48 2.12 -13.12 -7.47
CA LYS A 48 3.33 -12.33 -7.79
C LYS A 48 3.49 -11.13 -6.86
N GLU A 49 2.42 -10.38 -6.64
CA GLU A 49 2.43 -9.23 -5.73
C GLU A 49 2.67 -9.68 -4.29
N ALA A 50 1.98 -10.73 -3.84
CA ALA A 50 2.19 -11.32 -2.52
C ALA A 50 3.65 -11.80 -2.34
N SER A 51 4.26 -12.32 -3.41
CA SER A 51 5.66 -12.75 -3.42
C SER A 51 6.63 -11.59 -3.19
N LEU A 52 6.34 -10.43 -3.79
CA LEU A 52 7.12 -9.20 -3.60
C LEU A 52 6.98 -8.67 -2.17
N LEU A 53 5.77 -8.73 -1.60
CA LEU A 53 5.51 -8.32 -0.22
C LEU A 53 6.24 -9.20 0.80
N LEU A 54 6.28 -10.51 0.59
CA LEU A 54 6.93 -11.46 1.49
C LEU A 54 8.43 -11.64 1.22
N GLY A 55 8.92 -11.18 0.07
CA GLY A 55 10.29 -11.46 -0.39
C GLY A 55 10.54 -12.94 -0.74
N ILE A 56 9.49 -13.70 -1.06
CA ILE A 56 9.57 -15.13 -1.41
C ILE A 56 9.31 -15.27 -2.92
N HIS A 57 9.88 -16.28 -3.59
CA HIS A 57 9.55 -16.53 -5.00
C HIS A 57 8.09 -16.99 -5.18
N TRP A 58 7.35 -16.42 -6.14
CA TRP A 58 5.92 -16.70 -6.35
C TRP A 58 5.55 -18.18 -6.55
N LYS A 59 6.38 -18.99 -7.23
CA LYS A 59 6.14 -20.45 -7.35
C LYS A 59 6.15 -21.16 -6.00
N THR A 60 6.99 -20.69 -5.08
CA THR A 60 7.03 -21.22 -3.70
C THR A 60 5.76 -20.84 -2.97
N LEU A 61 5.29 -19.60 -3.15
CA LEU A 61 4.03 -19.14 -2.57
C LEU A 61 2.84 -19.96 -3.08
N GLU A 62 2.78 -20.26 -4.38
CA GLU A 62 1.75 -21.13 -4.95
C GLU A 62 1.82 -22.56 -4.41
N ARG A 63 3.03 -23.11 -4.22
CA ARG A 63 3.20 -24.42 -3.58
C ARG A 63 2.69 -24.41 -2.14
N MET A 64 2.93 -23.33 -1.39
CA MET A 64 2.42 -23.17 -0.02
C MET A 64 0.91 -23.01 0.02
N ALA A 65 0.33 -22.27 -0.93
CA ALA A 65 -1.11 -22.12 -1.09
C ALA A 65 -1.79 -23.46 -1.43
N ARG A 66 -1.19 -24.26 -2.33
CA ARG A 66 -1.65 -25.63 -2.63
C ARG A 66 -1.60 -26.55 -1.41
N ALA A 67 -0.61 -26.38 -0.55
CA ALA A 67 -0.46 -27.13 0.69
C ALA A 67 -1.30 -26.56 1.85
N GLN A 68 -2.15 -25.55 1.60
CA GLN A 68 -2.97 -24.86 2.60
C GLN A 68 -2.18 -24.29 3.78
N ARG A 69 -0.88 -23.99 3.60
CA ARG A 69 -0.02 -23.39 4.64
C ARG A 69 -0.16 -21.88 4.73
N VAL A 70 -0.64 -21.25 3.65
CA VAL A 70 -0.81 -19.80 3.50
C VAL A 70 -2.28 -19.53 3.18
N PRO A 71 -2.90 -18.51 3.78
CA PRO A 71 -4.27 -18.12 3.47
C PRO A 71 -4.37 -17.61 2.02
N ALA A 72 -4.97 -18.43 1.16
CA ALA A 72 -5.07 -18.16 -0.28
C ALA A 72 -6.38 -18.70 -0.86
N ALA A 73 -6.96 -17.97 -1.80
CA ALA A 73 -8.14 -18.38 -2.56
C ALA A 73 -7.73 -18.72 -4.00
N LYS A 74 -8.15 -19.88 -4.50
CA LYS A 74 -7.93 -20.26 -5.90
C LYS A 74 -9.04 -19.69 -6.77
N ILE A 75 -8.71 -18.72 -7.63
CA ILE A 75 -9.66 -18.05 -8.51
C ILE A 75 -9.21 -18.26 -9.96
N GLY A 76 -9.93 -19.13 -10.67
CA GLY A 76 -9.57 -19.56 -12.03
C GLY A 76 -8.22 -20.28 -12.07
N LYS A 77 -7.25 -19.68 -12.78
CA LYS A 77 -5.89 -20.21 -12.96
C LYS A 77 -4.87 -19.64 -11.98
N SER A 78 -5.28 -18.64 -11.18
CA SER A 78 -4.38 -17.89 -10.31
C SER A 78 -4.76 -18.05 -8.85
N TRP A 79 -3.79 -17.92 -7.96
CA TRP A 79 -4.03 -17.77 -6.53
C TRP A 79 -4.14 -16.29 -6.18
N ILE A 80 -5.17 -15.98 -5.42
CA ILE A 80 -5.48 -14.65 -4.92
C ILE A 80 -5.35 -14.67 -3.41
N PHE A 81 -4.73 -13.61 -2.89
CA PHE A 81 -4.43 -13.45 -1.49
C PHE A 81 -5.08 -12.18 -0.98
N ARG A 82 -5.46 -12.23 0.28
CA ARG A 82 -5.99 -11.11 1.04
C ARG A 82 -4.84 -10.44 1.76
N LYS A 83 -4.58 -9.15 1.51
CA LYS A 83 -3.40 -8.48 2.07
C LYS A 83 -3.42 -8.49 3.60
N SER A 84 -4.56 -8.20 4.22
CA SER A 84 -4.71 -8.18 5.68
C SER A 84 -4.46 -9.56 6.28
N THR A 85 -5.09 -10.59 5.69
CA THR A 85 -4.99 -11.98 6.15
C THR A 85 -3.56 -12.51 5.98
N LEU A 86 -2.87 -12.13 4.90
CA LEU A 86 -1.48 -12.53 4.68
C LEU A 86 -0.54 -11.91 5.71
N THR A 87 -0.74 -10.64 6.06
CA THR A 87 0.03 -9.97 7.12
C THR A 87 -0.24 -10.61 8.48
N GLN A 88 -1.51 -10.79 8.83
CA GLN A 88 -1.89 -11.41 10.11
C GLN A 88 -1.30 -12.82 10.25
N TRP A 89 -1.33 -13.63 9.19
CA TRP A 89 -0.72 -14.96 9.18
C TRP A 89 0.79 -14.93 9.44
N LEU A 90 1.49 -13.92 8.91
CA LEU A 90 2.92 -13.75 9.16
C LEU A 90 3.19 -13.38 10.63
N ASP A 91 2.35 -12.51 11.20
CA ASP A 91 2.43 -12.13 12.61
C ASP A 91 2.18 -13.33 13.53
N GLU A 92 1.18 -14.16 13.22
CA GLU A 92 0.89 -15.40 13.94
C GLU A 92 2.07 -16.39 13.89
N MET A 93 2.68 -16.55 12.72
CA MET A 93 3.87 -17.41 12.57
C MET A 93 5.04 -16.89 13.41
N LEU A 94 5.27 -15.58 13.41
CA LEU A 94 6.32 -14.96 14.20
C LEU A 94 6.07 -15.12 15.71
N ALA A 95 4.83 -14.87 16.15
CA ALA A 95 4.44 -15.03 17.55
C ALA A 95 4.58 -16.48 18.03
N SER A 96 4.15 -17.45 17.21
CA SER A 96 4.29 -18.88 17.49
C SER A 96 5.76 -19.29 17.63
N ASN A 97 6.63 -18.84 16.72
CA ASN A 97 8.06 -19.13 16.77
C ASN A 97 8.73 -18.56 18.05
N VAL A 98 8.34 -17.37 18.48
CA VAL A 98 8.85 -16.75 19.72
C VAL A 98 8.37 -17.53 20.95
N ALA A 99 7.09 -17.92 20.99
CA ALA A 99 6.50 -18.67 22.09
C ALA A 99 7.17 -20.04 22.25
N GLU A 100 7.36 -20.78 21.15
CA GLU A 100 8.02 -22.09 21.15
C GLU A 100 9.47 -22.00 21.66
N ARG A 101 10.19 -20.94 21.29
CA ARG A 101 11.56 -20.73 21.79
C ARG A 101 11.60 -20.52 23.31
N ASN A 102 10.63 -19.80 23.87
CA ASN A 102 10.58 -19.53 25.31
C ASN A 102 10.23 -20.78 26.11
N LYS A 103 9.35 -21.63 25.58
CA LYS A 103 8.93 -22.89 26.21
C LYS A 103 10.08 -23.91 26.36
N ARG A 104 11.03 -23.92 25.42
CA ARG A 104 12.20 -24.84 25.45
C ARG A 104 13.28 -24.45 26.46
N ARG A 105 13.16 -23.29 27.10
CA ARG A 105 14.15 -22.75 28.05
C ARG A 105 13.72 -22.86 29.51
N LEU A 106 12.54 -23.44 29.77
CA LEU A 106 11.97 -23.71 31.10
C LEU A 106 11.92 -25.23 31.30
#